data_AF-A0A3N5LSE8-F1
#
_entry.id   AF-A0A3N5LSE8-F1
#
_cell.length_a   1.000
_cell.length_b   1.000
_cell.length_c   1.000
_cell.angle_alpha   90.00
_cell.angle_beta   90.00
_cell.angle_gamma   90.00
#
_symmetry.space_group_name_H-M   'P 1'
#
loop_
_entity.id
_entity.type
_entity.pdbx_description
1 polymer ?
#
loop_
_entity_poly.entity_id
_entity_poly.type
_entity_poly.pdbx_seq_one_letter_code
_entity_poly.pdbx_strand_id
1 'polypeptide(L)'
;MVESQLPVGDAGEFVVYGFSPDGGWLAYSPRRIFIDPDYGLETSTINLLSNTGEQIENPIDVSRFEGTEGDVGYFVRLSQNSYWINNQLLYTPLGSIPKPGEGTMGTSIPAILDPFSGKWEGGWIDTLPYRNKILPSRFGVNEIAVSPDLARALYPTNRSGIVLYDLLNNQILWKDTKFAYYSGNIARWSPDGTMVVVGGLNLDISDRVVSLISYSGEKLTDVIDSKFTINPYPLRDLAWSPDSRLISLVISNSPDEIYIYDVQQQKFLYRCPLAGLGGYYRKMIWSPDSKWIAVSDLDSPFLIMNVQTGDMYRLLDHASIAVGWSDKFPIEWP
;
A
#
# COMPACT_ATOMS: atom_id res chain seq x y z
N MET A 1 6.61 18.02 -17.85
CA MET A 1 6.38 16.57 -17.77
C MET A 1 7.63 15.89 -18.26
N VAL A 2 8.40 15.26 -17.38
CA VAL A 2 9.45 14.37 -17.85
C VAL A 2 8.77 13.02 -18.01
N GLU A 3 8.33 12.72 -19.23
CA GLU A 3 8.07 11.34 -19.62
C GLU A 3 9.45 10.67 -19.75
N SER A 4 10.07 10.35 -18.62
CA SER A 4 11.21 9.46 -18.64
C SER A 4 10.63 8.06 -18.72
N GLN A 5 10.87 7.39 -19.84
CA GLN A 5 10.90 5.94 -19.78
C GLN A 5 11.86 5.57 -18.65
N LEU A 6 11.40 4.73 -17.71
CA LEU A 6 12.33 4.11 -16.78
C LEU A 6 13.48 3.56 -17.65
N PRO A 7 14.75 3.83 -17.31
CA PRO A 7 15.92 3.52 -18.17
C PRO A 7 16.20 2.02 -18.32
N VAL A 8 15.18 1.18 -18.11
CA VAL A 8 15.22 -0.26 -18.04
C VAL A 8 14.65 -0.77 -19.37
N GLY A 9 15.49 -1.41 -20.17
CA GLY A 9 15.23 -1.75 -21.57
C GLY A 9 13.97 -2.58 -21.85
N ASP A 10 13.71 -2.75 -23.14
CA ASP A 10 12.47 -3.17 -23.84
C ASP A 10 11.69 -4.43 -23.39
N ALA A 11 11.95 -5.08 -22.25
CA ALA A 11 11.30 -6.36 -21.95
C ALA A 11 11.09 -6.67 -20.45
N GLY A 12 10.15 -5.96 -19.79
CA GLY A 12 9.65 -6.41 -18.49
C GLY A 12 8.42 -5.65 -18.02
N GLU A 13 7.46 -6.35 -17.40
CA GLU A 13 6.50 -5.70 -16.50
C GLU A 13 7.25 -5.25 -15.23
N PHE A 14 6.81 -4.17 -14.57
CA PHE A 14 7.40 -3.70 -13.31
C PHE A 14 6.30 -3.55 -12.25
N VAL A 15 6.70 -3.67 -10.99
CA VAL A 15 5.88 -3.26 -9.85
C VAL A 15 6.50 -2.01 -9.24
N VAL A 16 5.73 -0.93 -9.19
CA VAL A 16 6.17 0.35 -8.61
C VAL A 16 5.59 0.51 -7.21
N TYR A 17 6.42 0.91 -6.26
CA TYR A 17 6.04 1.15 -4.85
C TYR A 17 5.78 2.63 -4.54
N GLY A 18 6.08 3.50 -5.51
CA GLY A 18 5.90 4.95 -5.42
C GLY A 18 7.17 5.67 -4.99
N PHE A 19 7.04 6.99 -4.84
CA PHE A 19 8.11 7.85 -4.35
C PHE A 19 8.19 7.81 -2.82
N SER A 20 9.40 7.99 -2.28
CA SER A 20 9.61 8.31 -0.88
C SER A 20 8.81 9.56 -0.50
N PRO A 21 8.38 9.71 0.77
CA PRO A 21 7.59 10.87 1.19
C PRO A 21 8.21 12.24 0.86
N ASP A 22 9.54 12.34 0.80
CA ASP A 22 10.26 13.55 0.38
C ASP A 22 10.40 13.73 -1.14
N GLY A 23 9.92 12.79 -1.96
CA GLY A 23 10.05 12.80 -3.41
C GLY A 23 11.48 12.58 -3.92
N GLY A 24 12.39 12.15 -3.05
CA GLY A 24 13.80 11.92 -3.36
C GLY A 24 14.04 10.68 -4.23
N TRP A 25 13.29 9.61 -3.98
CA TRP A 25 13.53 8.29 -4.57
C TRP A 25 12.24 7.60 -5.02
N LEU A 26 12.22 7.09 -6.24
CA LEU A 26 11.21 6.16 -6.74
C LEU A 26 11.66 4.72 -6.49
N ALA A 27 10.84 3.92 -5.79
CA ALA A 27 11.10 2.50 -5.60
C ALA A 27 10.26 1.63 -6.54
N TYR A 28 10.90 0.63 -7.15
CA TYR A 28 10.25 -0.32 -8.05
C TYR A 28 11.00 -1.66 -8.10
N SER A 29 10.35 -2.71 -8.60
CA SER A 29 10.94 -4.04 -8.85
C SER A 29 10.55 -4.51 -10.25
N PRO A 30 11.46 -5.14 -11.00
CA PRO A 30 11.11 -5.88 -12.20
C PRO A 30 10.16 -7.02 -11.83
N ARG A 31 9.14 -7.24 -12.65
CA ARG A 31 8.23 -8.38 -12.57
C ARG A 31 8.67 -9.39 -13.62
N ARG A 32 9.44 -10.40 -13.20
CA ARG A 32 9.73 -11.55 -14.07
C ARG A 32 8.53 -12.49 -14.10
N ILE A 33 7.99 -12.73 -15.30
CA ILE A 33 6.88 -13.65 -15.55
C ILE A 33 7.46 -14.92 -16.20
N PHE A 34 8.33 -15.63 -15.49
CA PHE A 34 8.75 -16.95 -15.94
C PHE A 34 8.75 -17.90 -14.75
N ILE A 35 7.91 -18.93 -14.83
CA ILE A 35 7.88 -20.05 -13.89
C ILE A 35 8.71 -21.14 -14.56
N ASP A 36 10.00 -21.16 -14.27
CA ASP A 36 10.82 -22.33 -14.56
C ASP A 36 10.96 -23.14 -13.27
N PRO A 37 10.37 -24.35 -13.20
CA PRO A 37 10.42 -25.19 -12.00
C PRO A 37 11.83 -25.75 -11.70
N ASP A 38 12.80 -25.61 -12.61
CA ASP A 38 14.16 -26.15 -12.46
C ASP A 38 15.19 -25.13 -11.93
N TYR A 39 14.81 -23.87 -11.75
CA TYR A 39 15.69 -22.82 -11.24
C TYR A 39 15.50 -22.62 -9.73
N GLY A 40 16.61 -22.50 -8.98
CA GLY A 40 16.62 -22.22 -7.55
C GLY A 40 16.00 -20.86 -7.19
N LEU A 41 16.11 -20.45 -5.92
CA LEU A 41 15.58 -19.18 -5.40
C LEU A 41 16.00 -17.98 -6.28
N GLU A 42 15.12 -17.48 -7.16
CA GLU A 42 15.33 -16.18 -7.79
C GLU A 42 15.05 -15.09 -6.74
N THR A 43 16.03 -14.23 -6.49
CA THR A 43 15.89 -13.10 -5.58
C THR A 43 15.27 -11.91 -6.31
N SER A 44 14.16 -11.38 -5.77
CA SER A 44 13.62 -10.09 -6.22
C SER A 44 14.66 -8.99 -5.97
N THR A 45 14.73 -8.00 -6.87
CA THR A 45 15.52 -6.78 -6.65
C THR A 45 14.60 -5.61 -6.35
N ILE A 46 15.07 -4.70 -5.50
CA ILE A 46 14.45 -3.38 -5.35
C ILE A 46 15.38 -2.38 -6.01
N ASN A 47 14.83 -1.68 -6.98
CA ASN A 47 15.48 -0.61 -7.69
C ASN A 47 14.98 0.72 -7.15
N LEU A 48 15.92 1.64 -6.97
CA LEU A 48 15.67 3.01 -6.60
C LEU A 48 16.16 3.92 -7.72
N LEU A 49 15.32 4.85 -8.14
CA LEU A 49 15.67 5.92 -9.07
C LEU A 49 15.54 7.25 -8.34
N SER A 50 16.66 7.98 -8.18
CA SER A 50 16.63 9.29 -7.55
C SER A 50 16.01 10.34 -8.45
N ASN A 51 15.59 11.45 -7.85
CA ASN A 51 15.18 12.65 -8.57
C ASN A 51 16.32 13.31 -9.41
N THR A 52 17.56 12.85 -9.30
CA THR A 52 18.69 13.31 -10.14
C THR A 52 19.08 12.32 -11.23
N GLY A 53 18.43 11.16 -11.30
CA GLY A 53 18.72 10.09 -12.27
C GLY A 53 19.73 9.04 -11.79
N GLU A 54 20.28 9.17 -10.59
CA GLU A 54 21.04 8.11 -9.93
C GLU A 54 20.15 6.86 -9.74
N GLN A 55 20.71 5.69 -10.03
CA GLN A 55 20.03 4.41 -9.86
C GLN A 55 20.78 3.53 -8.87
N ILE A 56 20.03 2.90 -7.97
CA ILE A 56 20.53 1.91 -7.04
C ILE A 56 19.72 0.64 -7.28
N GLU A 57 20.41 -0.48 -7.51
CA GLU A 57 19.79 -1.80 -7.60
C GLU A 57 20.30 -2.65 -6.45
N ASN A 58 19.39 -3.14 -5.61
CA ASN A 58 19.72 -3.98 -4.47
C ASN A 58 18.96 -5.31 -4.53
N PRO A 59 19.67 -6.44 -4.59
CA PRO A 59 19.08 -7.75 -4.35
C PRO A 59 18.51 -7.82 -2.93
N ILE A 60 17.33 -8.40 -2.80
CA ILE A 60 16.74 -8.64 -1.49
C ILE A 60 17.38 -9.89 -0.87
N ASP A 61 17.82 -9.75 0.38
CA ASP A 61 18.35 -10.87 1.16
C ASP A 61 17.24 -11.84 1.57
N VAL A 62 16.90 -12.85 0.78
CA VAL A 62 15.84 -13.81 1.15
C VAL A 62 16.27 -14.88 2.17
N SER A 63 17.56 -14.90 2.58
CA SER A 63 18.11 -15.95 3.45
C SER A 63 17.43 -16.03 4.82
N ARG A 64 16.86 -14.92 5.30
CA ARG A 64 16.07 -14.84 6.54
C ARG A 64 14.87 -15.81 6.57
N PHE A 65 14.36 -16.24 5.41
CA PHE A 65 13.21 -17.14 5.33
C PHE A 65 13.59 -18.60 5.00
N GLU A 66 14.88 -18.90 4.87
CA GLU A 66 15.34 -20.28 4.73
C GLU A 66 14.99 -21.08 6.00
N GLY A 67 14.26 -22.20 5.85
CA GLY A 67 13.93 -23.09 6.95
C GLY A 67 12.70 -22.73 7.80
N THR A 68 11.91 -21.72 7.43
CA THR A 68 10.58 -21.50 8.06
C THR A 68 9.61 -22.61 7.65
N GLU A 69 8.77 -23.14 8.57
CA GLU A 69 7.82 -24.23 8.29
C GLU A 69 6.95 -23.94 7.05
N GLY A 70 6.97 -24.86 6.07
CA GLY A 70 6.23 -24.73 4.81
C GLY A 70 7.03 -24.05 3.69
N ASP A 71 8.31 -24.45 3.53
CA ASP A 71 9.28 -24.08 2.48
C ASP A 71 8.79 -22.98 1.54
N VAL A 72 9.27 -21.76 1.80
CA VAL A 72 9.19 -20.64 0.85
C VAL A 72 9.62 -21.18 -0.50
N GLY A 73 8.67 -21.45 -1.40
CA GLY A 73 9.03 -22.16 -2.62
C GLY A 73 9.87 -21.30 -3.55
N TYR A 74 10.10 -21.80 -4.75
CA TYR A 74 11.15 -21.35 -5.68
C TYR A 74 11.21 -19.84 -5.96
N PHE A 75 10.09 -19.12 -5.79
CA PHE A 75 9.97 -17.72 -6.15
C PHE A 75 9.41 -16.87 -5.01
N VAL A 76 10.16 -15.84 -4.63
CA VAL A 76 9.72 -14.78 -3.73
C VAL A 76 9.36 -13.57 -4.58
N ARG A 77 8.08 -13.18 -4.52
CA ARG A 77 7.59 -11.95 -5.16
C ARG A 77 7.30 -10.87 -4.14
N LEU A 78 7.71 -9.65 -4.45
CA LEU A 78 7.24 -8.47 -3.74
C LEU A 78 5.80 -8.16 -4.16
N SER A 79 4.97 -7.83 -3.18
CA SER A 79 3.58 -7.49 -3.43
C SER A 79 3.44 -6.08 -4.05
N GLN A 80 2.42 -5.91 -4.88
CA GLN A 80 2.02 -4.61 -5.43
C GLN A 80 1.41 -3.66 -4.38
N ASN A 81 1.14 -4.16 -3.18
CA ASN A 81 0.65 -3.35 -2.06
C ASN A 81 1.77 -2.83 -1.17
N SER A 82 3.02 -2.89 -1.64
CA SER A 82 4.17 -2.32 -0.92
C SER A 82 4.13 -0.78 -0.98
N TYR A 83 4.65 -0.14 0.06
CA TYR A 83 4.66 1.31 0.19
C TYR A 83 5.78 1.78 1.12
N TRP A 84 6.17 3.04 1.02
CA TRP A 84 7.11 3.69 1.94
C TRP A 84 6.48 3.94 3.30
N ILE A 85 7.13 3.48 4.37
CA ILE A 85 6.76 3.81 5.75
C ILE A 85 7.26 5.22 6.09
N ASN A 86 8.48 5.52 5.67
CA ASN A 86 9.15 6.82 5.78
C ASN A 86 10.20 6.93 4.66
N ASN A 87 11.11 7.91 4.70
CA ASN A 87 12.13 8.07 3.65
C ASN A 87 13.22 6.98 3.66
N GLN A 88 13.20 6.05 4.62
CA GLN A 88 14.23 5.04 4.82
C GLN A 88 13.73 3.62 4.60
N LEU A 89 12.45 3.34 4.91
CA LEU A 89 11.95 1.97 4.97
C LEU A 89 10.75 1.74 4.06
N LEU A 90 10.73 0.58 3.42
CA LEU A 90 9.58 0.05 2.68
C LEU A 90 8.90 -1.05 3.49
N TYR A 91 7.57 -1.02 3.54
CA TYR A 91 6.76 -2.18 3.88
C TYR A 91 6.47 -2.99 2.61
N THR A 92 6.68 -4.29 2.65
CA THR A 92 6.31 -5.20 1.56
C THR A 92 5.81 -6.55 2.08
N PRO A 93 4.63 -6.99 1.66
CA PRO A 93 4.24 -8.39 1.78
C PRO A 93 5.01 -9.25 0.77
N LEU A 94 5.70 -10.27 1.26
CA LEU A 94 6.37 -11.28 0.44
C LEU A 94 5.42 -12.42 0.15
N GLY A 95 5.21 -12.72 -1.14
CA GLY A 95 4.50 -13.93 -1.55
C GLY A 95 5.49 -15.02 -1.96
N SER A 96 5.30 -16.23 -1.46
CA SER A 96 5.97 -17.43 -1.97
C SER A 96 5.07 -18.17 -2.97
N ILE A 97 5.66 -18.86 -3.93
CA ILE A 97 4.96 -19.86 -4.75
C ILE A 97 5.16 -21.22 -4.08
N PRO A 98 4.11 -22.02 -3.79
CA PRO A 98 4.26 -23.35 -3.20
C PRO A 98 5.02 -24.32 -4.12
N LYS A 99 5.62 -25.36 -3.52
CA LYS A 99 6.21 -26.46 -4.30
C LYS A 99 5.12 -27.23 -5.08
N PRO A 100 5.42 -27.75 -6.29
CA PRO A 100 4.49 -28.58 -7.04
C PRO A 100 3.93 -29.74 -6.19
N GLY A 101 2.61 -29.86 -6.11
CA GLY A 101 1.93 -30.93 -5.36
C GLY A 101 1.60 -30.59 -3.90
N GLU A 102 2.10 -29.48 -3.36
CA GLU A 102 1.72 -29.00 -2.02
C GLU A 102 0.56 -28.00 -2.14
N GLY A 103 -0.60 -28.36 -1.60
CA GLY A 103 -1.88 -27.65 -1.75
C GLY A 103 -2.03 -26.36 -0.94
N THR A 104 -0.95 -25.62 -0.68
CA THR A 104 -0.99 -24.38 0.10
C THR A 104 -0.86 -23.17 -0.83
N MET A 105 -1.88 -22.30 -0.83
CA MET A 105 -1.79 -20.99 -1.47
C MET A 105 -0.68 -20.18 -0.79
N GLY A 106 0.16 -19.52 -1.57
CA GLY A 106 1.32 -18.76 -1.11
C GLY A 106 1.05 -17.94 0.15
N THR A 107 1.91 -18.10 1.16
CA THR A 107 1.87 -17.28 2.36
C THR A 107 2.30 -15.86 2.01
N SER A 108 1.55 -14.86 2.51
CA SER A 108 1.97 -13.46 2.43
C SER A 108 2.60 -13.08 3.75
N ILE A 109 3.92 -12.90 3.77
CA ILE A 109 4.66 -12.55 4.99
C ILE A 109 4.90 -11.04 4.96
N PRO A 110 4.33 -10.27 5.92
CA PRO A 110 4.64 -8.86 6.03
C PRO A 110 6.11 -8.66 6.39
N ALA A 111 6.79 -7.81 5.66
CA ALA A 111 8.20 -7.52 5.85
C ALA A 111 8.47 -6.02 5.76
N ILE A 112 9.53 -5.58 6.43
CA ILE A 112 10.05 -4.22 6.35
C ILE A 112 11.51 -4.33 5.95
N LEU A 113 11.93 -3.49 5.02
CA LEU A 113 13.28 -3.52 4.49
C LEU A 113 13.82 -2.10 4.30
N ASP A 114 15.13 -2.00 4.39
CA ASP A 114 15.89 -0.87 3.89
C ASP A 114 16.17 -1.10 2.40
N PRO A 115 15.57 -0.31 1.49
CA PRO A 115 15.73 -0.51 0.06
C PRO A 115 17.10 -0.06 -0.45
N PHE A 116 17.85 0.73 0.33
CA PHE A 116 19.19 1.19 -0.02
C PHE A 116 20.25 0.13 0.24
N SER A 117 20.00 -0.81 1.15
CA SER A 117 20.89 -1.95 1.41
C SER A 117 20.34 -3.30 0.96
N GLY A 118 19.05 -3.39 0.63
CA GLY A 118 18.36 -4.65 0.31
C GLY A 118 18.17 -5.57 1.53
N LYS A 119 18.46 -5.07 2.74
CA LYS A 119 18.40 -5.84 3.98
C LYS A 119 17.08 -5.63 4.69
N TRP A 120 16.69 -6.65 5.45
CA TRP A 120 15.52 -6.54 6.31
C TRP A 120 15.78 -5.64 7.48
N GLU A 121 14.76 -4.87 7.81
CA GLU A 121 14.70 -4.06 9.00
C GLU A 121 13.70 -4.67 9.97
N GLY A 122 14.02 -4.60 11.26
CA GLY A 122 13.06 -4.95 12.29
C GLY A 122 12.74 -6.44 12.45
N GLY A 123 13.62 -7.17 13.16
CA GLY A 123 13.24 -8.40 13.88
C GLY A 123 11.98 -8.29 14.74
N TRP A 124 11.49 -7.06 14.99
CA TRP A 124 10.33 -6.79 15.83
C TRP A 124 8.98 -7.19 15.22
N ILE A 125 8.83 -7.32 13.89
CA ILE A 125 7.59 -7.90 13.34
C ILE A 125 7.39 -9.31 13.90
N ASP A 126 8.48 -10.07 14.03
CA ASP A 126 8.44 -11.43 14.57
C ASP A 126 8.07 -11.46 16.06
N THR A 127 8.27 -10.36 16.79
CA THR A 127 7.97 -10.25 18.22
C THR A 127 6.57 -9.72 18.52
N LEU A 128 5.80 -9.32 17.50
CA LEU A 128 4.45 -8.78 17.72
C LEU A 128 3.52 -9.82 18.39
N PRO A 129 2.82 -9.45 19.48
CA PRO A 129 1.86 -10.34 20.11
C PRO A 129 0.79 -10.78 19.11
N TYR A 130 0.43 -12.06 19.13
CA TYR A 130 -0.56 -12.65 18.23
C TYR A 130 -0.17 -12.62 16.73
N ARG A 131 1.11 -12.44 16.39
CA ARG A 131 1.55 -12.51 14.98
C ARG A 131 1.22 -13.84 14.30
N ASN A 132 1.34 -14.96 15.01
CA ASN A 132 0.93 -16.28 14.51
C ASN A 132 -0.56 -16.38 14.15
N LYS A 133 -1.35 -15.37 14.54
CA LYS A 133 -2.76 -15.20 14.21
C LYS A 133 -2.97 -14.21 13.05
N ILE A 134 -1.93 -13.63 12.48
CA ILE A 134 -2.01 -12.91 11.20
C ILE A 134 -2.03 -13.99 10.11
N LEU A 135 -3.23 -14.47 9.78
CA LEU A 135 -3.36 -15.49 8.74
C LEU A 135 -3.09 -14.88 7.36
N PRO A 136 -2.48 -15.64 6.43
CA PRO A 136 -2.50 -15.31 5.01
C PRO A 136 -3.95 -15.11 4.59
N SER A 137 -4.32 -13.92 4.14
CA SER A 137 -5.65 -13.67 3.60
C SER A 137 -5.83 -14.47 2.31
N ARG A 138 -6.94 -15.18 2.15
CA ARG A 138 -7.31 -15.84 0.88
C ARG A 138 -7.50 -14.87 -0.30
N PHE A 139 -7.65 -13.56 -0.04
CA PHE A 139 -8.12 -12.58 -1.03
C PHE A 139 -7.33 -11.25 -1.09
N GLY A 140 -6.23 -11.10 -0.37
CA GLY A 140 -5.44 -9.88 -0.40
C GLY A 140 -5.10 -9.33 0.98
N VAL A 141 -3.82 -8.98 1.11
CA VAL A 141 -3.02 -8.51 2.25
C VAL A 141 -3.80 -8.16 3.53
N ASN A 142 -3.47 -8.84 4.62
CA ASN A 142 -3.69 -8.32 5.97
C ASN A 142 -2.48 -7.45 6.32
N GLU A 143 -2.61 -6.14 6.18
CA GLU A 143 -1.47 -5.24 6.35
C GLU A 143 -1.15 -4.97 7.82
N ILE A 144 0.14 -4.97 8.13
CA ILE A 144 0.67 -4.31 9.32
C ILE A 144 0.95 -2.86 8.90
N ALA A 145 0.30 -1.90 9.54
CA ALA A 145 0.56 -0.48 9.33
C ALA A 145 1.50 0.02 10.42
N VAL A 146 2.66 0.51 10.04
CA VAL A 146 3.68 1.03 10.95
C VAL A 146 3.66 2.55 10.91
N SER A 147 3.73 3.19 12.07
CA SER A 147 3.77 4.65 12.11
C SER A 147 5.08 5.17 11.50
N PRO A 148 5.09 6.38 10.90
CA PRO A 148 6.28 6.92 10.24
C PRO A 148 7.51 7.07 11.15
N ASP A 149 7.27 7.29 12.45
CA ASP A 149 8.29 7.37 13.51
C ASP A 149 8.78 5.99 14.00
N LEU A 150 8.24 4.90 13.44
CA LEU A 150 8.52 3.51 13.80
C LEU A 150 8.23 3.16 15.27
N ALA A 151 7.46 4.00 15.97
CA ALA A 151 7.14 3.78 17.38
C ALA A 151 5.92 2.86 17.57
N ARG A 152 5.08 2.69 16.54
CA ARG A 152 3.80 1.98 16.67
C ARG A 152 3.49 1.10 15.48
N ALA A 153 2.72 0.05 15.75
CA ALA A 153 2.14 -0.81 14.72
C ALA A 153 0.64 -0.99 14.97
N LEU A 154 -0.16 -0.83 13.92
CA LEU A 154 -1.55 -1.27 13.88
C LEU A 154 -1.64 -2.54 13.04
N TYR A 155 -2.21 -3.61 13.58
CA TYR A 155 -2.33 -4.87 12.85
C TYR A 155 -3.58 -5.66 13.25
N PRO A 156 -4.13 -6.47 12.34
CA PRO A 156 -5.26 -7.35 12.62
C PRO A 156 -4.81 -8.58 13.44
N THR A 157 -5.72 -9.11 14.25
CA THR A 157 -5.53 -10.35 15.02
C THR A 157 -6.62 -11.36 14.64
N ASN A 158 -6.28 -12.66 14.46
CA ASN A 158 -7.27 -13.70 14.08
C ASN A 158 -8.51 -13.65 14.96
N ARG A 159 -9.65 -13.28 14.37
CA ARG A 159 -10.98 -13.22 15.01
C ARG A 159 -11.04 -12.36 16.28
N SER A 160 -10.05 -11.50 16.52
CA SER A 160 -9.91 -10.76 17.79
C SER A 160 -9.84 -9.25 17.60
N GLY A 161 -10.01 -8.76 16.37
CA GLY A 161 -10.04 -7.34 16.07
C GLY A 161 -8.72 -6.81 15.54
N ILE A 162 -8.53 -5.50 15.71
CA ILE A 162 -7.25 -4.83 15.46
C ILE A 162 -6.59 -4.47 16.79
N VAL A 163 -5.26 -4.42 16.78
CA VAL A 163 -4.42 -4.03 17.91
C VAL A 163 -3.53 -2.87 17.48
N LEU A 164 -3.48 -1.84 18.32
CA LEU A 164 -2.45 -0.80 18.29
C LEU A 164 -1.40 -1.14 19.34
N TYR A 165 -0.16 -1.28 18.90
CA TYR A 165 0.96 -1.73 19.70
C TYR A 165 2.07 -0.69 19.71
N ASP A 166 2.66 -0.50 20.89
CA ASP A 166 3.85 0.32 21.12
C ASP A 166 5.09 -0.55 20.88
N LEU A 167 5.79 -0.28 19.78
CA LEU A 167 6.99 -1.02 19.38
C LEU A 167 8.19 -0.72 20.29
N LEU A 168 8.21 0.43 20.95
CA LEU A 168 9.33 0.84 21.79
C LEU A 168 9.24 0.25 23.20
N ASN A 169 8.02 0.21 23.75
CA ASN A 169 7.76 -0.28 25.11
C ASN A 169 7.17 -1.70 25.16
N ASN A 170 6.98 -2.34 24.01
CA ASN A 170 6.46 -3.70 23.87
C ASN A 170 5.10 -3.93 24.57
N GLN A 171 4.18 -2.97 24.45
CA GLN A 171 2.88 -3.02 25.10
C GLN A 171 1.72 -2.76 24.13
N ILE A 172 0.57 -3.38 24.42
CA ILE A 172 -0.67 -3.06 23.71
C ILE A 172 -1.19 -1.73 24.24
N LEU A 173 -1.26 -0.73 23.36
CA LEU A 173 -1.86 0.57 23.69
C LEU A 173 -3.38 0.50 23.61
N TRP A 174 -3.89 -0.22 22.61
CA TRP A 174 -5.33 -0.30 22.36
C TRP A 174 -5.70 -1.56 21.56
N LYS A 175 -6.92 -2.03 21.74
CA LYS A 175 -7.52 -3.15 21.00
C LYS A 175 -9.01 -2.92 20.84
N ASP A 176 -9.56 -3.24 19.67
CA ASP A 176 -11.01 -3.23 19.46
C ASP A 176 -11.45 -4.43 18.63
N THR A 177 -12.35 -5.22 19.23
CA THR A 177 -12.90 -6.46 18.67
C THR A 177 -13.98 -6.19 17.63
N LYS A 178 -14.51 -4.97 17.52
CA LYS A 178 -15.44 -4.60 16.44
C LYS A 178 -14.84 -4.85 15.05
N PHE A 179 -13.51 -4.89 14.96
CA PHE A 179 -12.78 -5.17 13.72
C PHE A 179 -12.47 -6.67 13.48
N ALA A 180 -13.02 -7.58 14.29
CA ALA A 180 -12.65 -9.01 14.30
C ALA A 180 -13.00 -9.78 13.02
N TYR A 181 -13.81 -9.17 12.16
CA TYR A 181 -14.38 -9.81 10.98
C TYR A 181 -13.83 -9.26 9.66
N TYR A 182 -12.89 -8.32 9.72
CA TYR A 182 -12.42 -7.66 8.51
C TYR A 182 -11.42 -8.53 7.75
N SER A 183 -11.85 -9.09 6.61
CA SER A 183 -10.96 -9.76 5.66
C SER A 183 -10.52 -8.78 4.56
N GLY A 184 -9.21 -8.73 4.26
CA GLY A 184 -8.64 -7.87 3.21
C GLY A 184 -8.49 -6.42 3.63
N ASN A 185 -7.81 -6.19 4.76
CA ASN A 185 -7.64 -4.86 5.34
C ASN A 185 -6.55 -4.06 4.67
N ILE A 186 -6.87 -2.81 4.31
CA ILE A 186 -5.87 -1.80 4.01
C ILE A 186 -5.77 -0.88 5.22
N ALA A 187 -4.57 -0.71 5.77
CA ALA A 187 -4.32 0.21 6.87
C ALA A 187 -3.15 1.15 6.54
N ARG A 188 -3.36 2.47 6.70
CA ARG A 188 -2.33 3.48 6.41
C ARG A 188 -2.31 4.53 7.51
N TRP A 189 -1.13 4.77 8.07
CA TRP A 189 -0.89 5.90 8.96
C TRP A 189 -0.89 7.21 8.16
N SER A 190 -1.36 8.28 8.79
CA SER A 190 -1.12 9.63 8.31
C SER A 190 0.38 9.93 8.38
N PRO A 191 0.92 10.74 7.45
CA PRO A 191 2.33 11.12 7.44
C PRO A 191 2.83 11.77 8.75
N ASP A 192 1.97 12.50 9.46
CA ASP A 192 2.27 13.08 10.77
C ASP A 192 2.24 12.07 11.93
N GLY A 193 1.86 10.81 11.67
CA GLY A 193 1.78 9.74 12.66
C GLY A 193 0.64 9.88 13.67
N THR A 194 -0.27 10.84 13.46
CA THR A 194 -1.36 11.13 14.40
C THR A 194 -2.62 10.30 14.16
N MET A 195 -2.81 9.78 12.96
CA MET A 195 -4.01 9.02 12.63
C MET A 195 -3.66 7.77 11.83
N VAL A 196 -4.55 6.80 11.87
CA VAL A 196 -4.50 5.64 10.99
C VAL A 196 -5.89 5.38 10.46
N VAL A 197 -5.98 5.16 9.16
CA VAL A 197 -7.22 4.75 8.50
C VAL A 197 -7.17 3.27 8.21
N VAL A 198 -8.30 2.60 8.43
CA VAL A 198 -8.49 1.16 8.28
C VAL A 198 -9.71 0.95 7.40
N GLY A 199 -9.54 0.30 6.26
CA GLY A 199 -10.63 -0.12 5.38
C GLY A 199 -10.74 -1.63 5.32
N GLY A 200 -11.96 -2.18 5.43
CA GLY A 200 -12.20 -3.59 5.17
C GLY A 200 -13.68 -4.00 5.27
N LEU A 201 -13.93 -5.31 5.20
CA LEU A 201 -15.28 -5.89 5.15
C LEU A 201 -15.80 -6.26 6.54
N ASN A 202 -16.87 -5.64 7.01
CA ASN A 202 -17.60 -6.11 8.18
C ASN A 202 -18.54 -7.26 7.79
N LEU A 203 -18.22 -8.49 8.21
CA LEU A 203 -19.02 -9.68 7.87
C LEU A 203 -20.38 -9.74 8.57
N ASP A 204 -20.55 -9.08 9.72
CA ASP A 204 -21.81 -9.17 10.49
C ASP A 204 -22.96 -8.45 9.76
N ILE A 205 -22.63 -7.34 9.11
CA ILE A 205 -23.59 -6.52 8.34
C ILE A 205 -23.38 -6.67 6.82
N SER A 206 -22.40 -7.47 6.40
CA SER A 206 -21.98 -7.62 4.99
C SER A 206 -21.63 -6.28 4.32
N ASP A 207 -21.23 -5.27 5.10
CA ASP A 207 -20.86 -3.93 4.61
C ASP A 207 -19.35 -3.71 4.66
N ARG A 208 -18.82 -2.96 3.69
CA ARG A 208 -17.45 -2.43 3.76
C ARG A 208 -17.44 -1.11 4.52
N VAL A 209 -16.53 -1.01 5.48
CA VAL A 209 -16.37 0.14 6.37
C VAL A 209 -14.95 0.67 6.25
N VAL A 210 -14.82 1.99 6.20
CA VAL A 210 -13.55 2.71 6.37
C VAL A 210 -13.65 3.46 7.69
N SER A 211 -12.68 3.27 8.58
CA SER A 211 -12.62 3.87 9.92
C SER A 211 -11.31 4.63 10.08
N LEU A 212 -11.36 5.85 10.58
CA LEU A 212 -10.16 6.55 11.07
C LEU A 212 -10.05 6.40 12.58
N ILE A 213 -8.83 6.22 13.04
CA ILE A 213 -8.47 5.94 14.41
C ILE A 213 -7.34 6.89 14.80
N SER A 214 -7.49 7.57 15.95
CA SER A 214 -6.46 8.43 16.53
C SER A 214 -5.42 7.63 17.32
N TYR A 215 -4.18 8.13 17.33
CA TYR A 215 -3.01 7.50 17.96
C TYR A 215 -2.88 7.64 19.48
N SER A 216 -3.63 8.52 20.14
CA SER A 216 -3.39 8.92 21.54
C SER A 216 -3.71 7.84 22.60
N GLY A 217 -4.10 6.62 22.21
CA GLY A 217 -4.51 5.54 23.11
C GLY A 217 -5.86 5.78 23.81
N GLU A 218 -6.30 7.03 23.91
CA GLU A 218 -7.68 7.42 24.21
C GLU A 218 -8.50 7.38 22.92
N LYS A 219 -9.50 6.49 22.86
CA LYS A 219 -10.44 6.37 21.75
C LYS A 219 -11.15 7.71 21.55
N LEU A 220 -10.81 8.45 20.48
CA LEU A 220 -11.42 9.76 20.23
C LEU A 220 -12.75 9.66 19.45
N THR A 221 -12.81 8.99 18.29
CA THR A 221 -14.07 8.96 17.52
C THR A 221 -14.06 7.93 16.40
N ASP A 222 -15.19 7.26 16.15
CA ASP A 222 -15.46 6.62 14.87
C ASP A 222 -15.61 7.75 13.84
N VAL A 223 -14.69 7.91 12.88
CA VAL A 223 -14.71 9.08 11.98
C VAL A 223 -15.70 8.93 10.81
N ILE A 224 -16.24 7.74 10.58
CA ILE A 224 -17.28 7.54 9.55
C ILE A 224 -18.45 6.80 10.18
N ASP A 225 -19.50 7.58 10.47
CA ASP A 225 -20.87 7.15 10.74
C ASP A 225 -21.41 6.34 9.55
N SER A 226 -22.30 5.40 9.87
CA SER A 226 -23.11 4.46 9.07
C SER A 226 -23.67 4.92 7.70
N LYS A 227 -23.47 6.17 7.28
CA LYS A 227 -23.99 6.77 6.04
C LYS A 227 -23.08 6.64 4.84
N PHE A 228 -21.81 6.27 5.02
CA PHE A 228 -20.92 5.99 3.89
C PHE A 228 -20.71 4.49 3.75
N THR A 229 -21.79 3.82 3.37
CA THR A 229 -21.77 2.41 3.00
C THR A 229 -21.09 2.31 1.64
N ILE A 230 -19.87 1.78 1.63
CA ILE A 230 -19.11 1.46 0.40
C ILE A 230 -19.69 0.18 -0.26
N ASN A 231 -20.73 -0.42 0.34
CA ASN A 231 -21.37 -1.66 -0.11
C ASN A 231 -22.02 -1.48 -1.50
N PRO A 232 -21.89 -2.47 -2.40
CA PRO A 232 -21.15 -3.75 -2.28
C PRO A 232 -19.70 -3.72 -2.75
N TYR A 233 -19.14 -2.54 -3.00
CA TYR A 233 -17.99 -2.42 -3.87
C TYR A 233 -16.63 -2.52 -3.14
N PRO A 234 -15.67 -3.30 -3.64
CA PRO A 234 -14.34 -3.40 -3.06
C PRO A 234 -13.61 -2.06 -2.94
N LEU A 235 -12.97 -1.81 -1.78
CA LEU A 235 -11.92 -0.80 -1.66
C LEU A 235 -10.67 -1.33 -2.37
N ARG A 236 -10.23 -0.63 -3.42
CA ARG A 236 -9.07 -1.00 -4.25
C ARG A 236 -7.79 -0.38 -3.73
N ASP A 237 -7.88 0.86 -3.28
CA ASP A 237 -6.73 1.62 -2.79
C ASP A 237 -7.17 2.68 -1.79
N LEU A 238 -6.22 3.06 -0.95
CA LEU A 238 -6.37 4.11 0.05
C LEU A 238 -5.02 4.80 0.25
N ALA A 239 -5.02 6.12 0.31
CA ALA A 239 -3.81 6.90 0.58
C ALA A 239 -4.12 8.21 1.31
N TRP A 240 -3.20 8.66 2.14
CA TRP A 240 -3.20 9.97 2.77
C TRP A 240 -2.53 11.01 1.87
N SER A 241 -3.00 12.24 1.92
CA SER A 241 -2.24 13.38 1.43
C SER A 241 -1.00 13.62 2.31
N PRO A 242 0.14 14.08 1.75
CA PRO A 242 1.37 14.34 2.51
C PRO A 242 1.20 15.29 3.70
N ASP A 243 0.30 16.26 3.60
CA ASP A 243 -0.07 17.18 4.69
C ASP A 243 -1.01 16.58 5.75
N SER A 244 -1.28 15.27 5.71
CA SER A 244 -2.12 14.52 6.67
C SER A 244 -3.57 14.99 6.78
N ARG A 245 -4.05 15.79 5.83
CA ARG A 245 -5.40 16.39 5.89
C ARG A 245 -6.46 15.61 5.12
N LEU A 246 -6.09 15.06 3.98
CA LEU A 246 -7.01 14.44 3.04
C LEU A 246 -6.74 12.95 2.89
N ILE A 247 -7.78 12.21 2.55
CA ILE A 247 -7.70 10.78 2.24
C ILE A 247 -8.35 10.55 0.89
N SER A 248 -7.64 9.87 0.01
CA SER A 248 -8.19 9.33 -1.23
C SER A 248 -8.62 7.89 -1.03
N LEU A 249 -9.81 7.54 -1.52
CA LEU A 249 -10.34 6.18 -1.56
C LEU A 249 -10.68 5.82 -3.00
N VAL A 250 -10.34 4.60 -3.41
CA VAL A 250 -10.78 4.04 -4.70
C VAL A 250 -11.72 2.88 -4.45
N ILE A 251 -12.95 3.01 -4.93
CA ILE A 251 -14.04 2.05 -4.70
C ILE A 251 -14.46 1.45 -6.03
N SER A 252 -14.59 0.12 -6.09
CA SER A 252 -14.84 -0.60 -7.34
C SER A 252 -16.33 -0.65 -7.73
N ASN A 253 -16.91 0.51 -8.05
CA ASN A 253 -18.35 0.71 -8.29
C ASN A 253 -18.72 0.92 -9.78
N SER A 254 -18.38 -0.03 -10.66
CA SER A 254 -18.73 -0.09 -12.09
C SER A 254 -19.50 1.12 -12.67
N PRO A 255 -18.80 2.21 -13.05
CA PRO A 255 -17.33 2.38 -13.06
C PRO A 255 -16.73 2.76 -11.70
N ASP A 256 -15.51 2.32 -11.41
CA ASP A 256 -14.82 2.67 -10.16
C ASP A 256 -14.90 4.18 -9.84
N GLU A 257 -14.94 4.49 -8.55
CA GLU A 257 -15.15 5.84 -8.06
C GLU A 257 -14.00 6.25 -7.13
N ILE A 258 -13.51 7.47 -7.35
CA ILE A 258 -12.59 8.13 -6.42
C ILE A 258 -13.40 8.98 -5.45
N TYR A 259 -13.05 8.88 -4.18
CA TYR A 259 -13.53 9.77 -3.14
C TYR A 259 -12.38 10.48 -2.47
N ILE A 260 -12.57 11.78 -2.21
CA ILE A 260 -11.65 12.59 -1.40
C ILE A 260 -12.37 12.99 -0.13
N TYR A 261 -11.81 12.60 1.01
CA TYR A 261 -12.32 12.91 2.34
C TYR A 261 -11.41 13.91 3.04
N ASP A 262 -11.97 14.98 3.57
CA ASP A 262 -11.25 15.93 4.42
C ASP A 262 -11.46 15.56 5.89
N VAL A 263 -10.37 15.18 6.55
CA VAL A 263 -10.37 14.72 7.94
C VAL A 263 -10.68 15.85 8.91
N GLN A 264 -10.19 17.05 8.62
CA GLN A 264 -10.40 18.22 9.46
C GLN A 264 -11.87 18.69 9.39
N GLN A 265 -12.45 18.70 8.19
CA GLN A 265 -13.84 19.10 7.97
C GLN A 265 -14.84 17.94 8.17
N GLN A 266 -14.34 16.72 8.32
CA GLN A 266 -15.11 15.48 8.46
C GLN A 266 -16.16 15.28 7.35
N LYS A 267 -15.79 15.57 6.10
CA LYS A 267 -16.71 15.46 4.95
C LYS A 267 -16.00 15.02 3.68
N PHE A 268 -16.77 14.40 2.79
CA PHE A 268 -16.32 14.19 1.42
C PHE A 268 -16.33 15.51 0.65
N LEU A 269 -15.21 15.80 -0.01
CA LEU A 269 -15.07 16.94 -0.90
C LEU A 269 -15.51 16.58 -2.32
N TYR A 270 -15.06 15.42 -2.80
CA TYR A 270 -15.27 14.98 -4.18
C TYR A 270 -15.69 13.52 -4.27
N ARG A 271 -16.50 13.25 -5.30
CA ARG A 271 -16.84 11.92 -5.80
C ARG A 271 -16.69 11.96 -7.32
N CYS A 272 -15.67 11.29 -7.84
CA CYS A 272 -15.34 11.33 -9.25
C CYS A 272 -15.54 9.94 -9.87
N PRO A 273 -16.54 9.73 -10.74
CA PRO A 273 -16.71 8.46 -11.45
C PRO A 273 -15.64 8.30 -12.53
N LEU A 274 -14.96 7.15 -12.57
CA LEU A 274 -13.94 6.82 -13.57
C LEU A 274 -14.56 6.06 -14.74
N ALA A 275 -15.56 6.66 -15.39
CA ALA A 275 -16.32 6.06 -16.48
C ALA A 275 -15.43 5.73 -17.70
N GLY A 276 -15.66 4.55 -18.30
CA GLY A 276 -14.97 4.12 -19.52
C GLY A 276 -13.60 3.47 -19.30
N LEU A 277 -13.20 3.25 -18.05
CA LEU A 277 -11.89 2.73 -17.65
C LEU A 277 -12.09 1.37 -16.99
N GLY A 278 -11.76 0.28 -17.68
CA GLY A 278 -12.10 -1.10 -17.29
C GLY A 278 -11.05 -1.84 -16.46
N GLY A 279 -9.99 -1.15 -16.01
CA GLY A 279 -8.87 -1.84 -15.38
C GLY A 279 -9.07 -2.14 -13.89
N TYR A 280 -8.41 -3.21 -13.47
CA TYR A 280 -8.51 -3.81 -12.14
C TYR A 280 -7.52 -3.22 -11.13
N TYR A 281 -6.53 -2.43 -11.58
CA TYR A 281 -5.34 -2.08 -10.82
C TYR A 281 -5.18 -0.56 -10.71
N ARG A 282 -6.02 0.05 -9.89
CA ARG A 282 -5.96 1.50 -9.66
C ARG A 282 -5.07 1.84 -8.46
N LYS A 283 -4.17 2.80 -8.67
CA LYS A 283 -3.37 3.41 -7.61
C LYS A 283 -3.55 4.93 -7.60
N MET A 284 -3.65 5.48 -6.40
CA MET A 284 -3.71 6.93 -6.15
C MET A 284 -2.36 7.39 -5.60
N ILE A 285 -1.70 8.30 -6.30
CA ILE A 285 -0.39 8.81 -5.89
C ILE A 285 -0.48 10.32 -5.72
N TRP A 286 -0.36 10.77 -4.48
CA TRP A 286 -0.42 12.19 -4.10
C TRP A 286 0.85 12.93 -4.48
N SER A 287 0.71 14.19 -4.92
CA SER A 287 1.84 15.09 -5.05
C SER A 287 2.38 15.51 -3.68
N PRO A 288 3.70 15.75 -3.53
CA PRO A 288 4.32 16.18 -2.26
C PRO A 288 3.71 17.44 -1.69
N ASP A 289 3.13 18.30 -2.53
CA ASP A 289 2.47 19.54 -2.12
C ASP A 289 0.96 19.38 -1.81
N SER A 290 0.45 18.15 -1.81
CA SER A 290 -0.96 17.78 -1.57
C SER A 290 -1.98 18.37 -2.56
N LYS A 291 -1.54 19.00 -3.67
CA LYS A 291 -2.46 19.66 -4.61
C LYS A 291 -2.97 18.78 -5.74
N TRP A 292 -2.28 17.69 -6.02
CA TRP A 292 -2.57 16.85 -7.17
C TRP A 292 -2.58 15.37 -6.80
N ILE A 293 -3.36 14.59 -7.54
CA ILE A 293 -3.32 13.14 -7.47
C ILE A 293 -3.16 12.57 -8.87
N ALA A 294 -2.18 11.70 -9.01
CA ALA A 294 -2.00 10.86 -10.17
C ALA A 294 -2.84 9.59 -10.00
N VAL A 295 -3.66 9.29 -11.02
CA VAL A 295 -4.49 8.09 -11.08
C VAL A 295 -3.97 7.23 -12.22
N SER A 296 -3.33 6.12 -11.86
CA SER A 296 -2.78 5.15 -12.82
C SER A 296 -3.52 3.84 -12.78
N ASP A 297 -3.62 3.21 -13.94
CA ASP A 297 -4.18 1.87 -14.14
C ASP A 297 -3.55 1.21 -15.38
N LEU A 298 -3.47 -0.11 -15.37
CA LEU A 298 -2.73 -0.90 -16.37
C LEU A 298 -3.35 -0.88 -17.78
N ASP A 299 -4.63 -0.52 -17.88
CA ASP A 299 -5.39 -0.58 -19.14
C ASP A 299 -6.12 0.74 -19.45
N SER A 300 -5.83 1.81 -18.71
CA SER A 300 -6.58 3.07 -18.79
C SER A 300 -5.68 4.29 -18.99
N PRO A 301 -6.20 5.35 -19.63
CA PRO A 301 -5.58 6.66 -19.66
C PRO A 301 -5.05 7.11 -18.30
N PHE A 302 -3.86 7.70 -18.32
CA PHE A 302 -3.29 8.33 -17.15
C PHE A 302 -4.04 9.63 -16.84
N LEU A 303 -4.60 9.74 -15.62
CA LEU A 303 -5.34 10.91 -15.20
C LEU A 303 -4.64 11.65 -14.06
N ILE A 304 -4.82 12.96 -14.05
CA ILE A 304 -4.40 13.85 -12.96
C ILE A 304 -5.63 14.53 -12.39
N MET A 305 -5.78 14.53 -11.07
CA MET A 305 -6.83 15.25 -10.35
C MET A 305 -6.24 16.51 -9.69
N ASN A 306 -6.84 17.67 -9.94
CA ASN A 306 -6.63 18.85 -9.11
C ASN A 306 -7.45 18.70 -7.83
N VAL A 307 -6.78 18.63 -6.69
CA VAL A 307 -7.44 18.39 -5.40
C VAL A 307 -8.19 19.62 -4.90
N GLN A 308 -7.83 20.82 -5.33
CA GLN A 308 -8.48 22.05 -4.91
C GLN A 308 -9.80 22.30 -5.66
N THR A 309 -9.88 21.89 -6.93
CA THR A 309 -11.08 22.11 -7.76
C THR A 309 -11.91 20.85 -7.94
N GLY A 310 -11.29 19.67 -7.83
CA GLY A 310 -11.89 18.38 -8.18
C GLY A 310 -11.79 18.05 -9.66
N ASP A 311 -11.18 18.91 -10.46
CA ASP A 311 -11.07 18.72 -11.91
C ASP A 311 -10.16 17.54 -12.25
N MET A 312 -10.60 16.74 -13.22
CA MET A 312 -9.87 15.60 -13.74
C MET A 312 -9.35 15.92 -15.14
N TYR A 313 -8.04 15.76 -15.32
CA TYR A 313 -7.36 15.97 -16.59
C TYR A 313 -6.85 14.63 -17.11
N ARG A 314 -7.12 14.33 -18.38
CA ARG A 314 -6.50 13.21 -19.07
C ARG A 314 -5.15 13.66 -19.62
N LEU A 315 -4.09 12.94 -19.26
CA LEU A 315 -2.74 13.31 -19.65
C LEU A 315 -2.17 12.45 -20.76
N LEU A 316 -2.35 11.13 -20.67
CA LEU A 316 -1.88 10.16 -21.66
C LEU A 316 -3.03 9.23 -22.02
N ASP A 317 -3.15 8.89 -23.30
CA ASP A 317 -4.18 7.96 -23.80
C ASP A 317 -3.77 6.48 -23.70
N HIS A 318 -2.53 6.20 -23.31
CA HIS A 318 -2.02 4.85 -23.08
C HIS A 318 -1.82 4.58 -21.58
N ALA A 319 -1.88 3.31 -21.22
CA ALA A 319 -1.60 2.86 -19.86
C ALA A 319 -0.15 3.18 -19.49
N SER A 320 0.04 3.79 -18.32
CA SER A 320 1.36 3.95 -17.71
C SER A 320 1.41 3.13 -16.42
N ILE A 321 2.45 2.31 -16.30
CA ILE A 321 2.71 1.46 -15.14
C ILE A 321 3.42 2.19 -14.00
N ALA A 322 3.94 3.41 -14.25
CA ALA A 322 4.77 4.15 -13.31
C ALA A 322 4.43 5.64 -13.37
N VAL A 323 3.93 6.15 -12.26
CA VAL A 323 3.58 7.57 -12.12
C VAL A 323 4.04 8.03 -10.76
N GLY A 324 4.48 9.27 -10.66
CA GLY A 324 4.76 9.87 -9.38
C GLY A 324 5.32 11.26 -9.52
N TRP A 325 5.61 11.85 -8.37
CA TRP A 325 5.75 13.28 -8.24
C TRP A 325 7.11 13.62 -7.68
N SER A 326 7.74 14.61 -8.28
CA SER A 326 8.94 15.22 -7.73
C SER A 326 8.85 16.72 -7.94
N ASP A 327 9.12 17.48 -6.89
CA ASP A 327 9.31 18.92 -6.97
C ASP A 327 10.50 19.29 -7.89
N LYS A 328 11.39 18.34 -8.17
CA LYS A 328 12.53 18.48 -9.08
C LYS A 328 12.15 18.36 -10.56
N PHE A 329 10.98 17.80 -10.86
CA PHE A 329 10.42 17.72 -12.20
C PHE A 329 9.08 18.45 -12.26
N PRO A 330 9.06 19.77 -12.03
CA PRO A 330 7.81 20.52 -12.03
C PRO A 330 7.14 20.38 -13.40
N ILE A 331 5.89 19.95 -13.38
CA ILE A 331 5.00 20.07 -14.52
C ILE A 331 4.19 21.33 -14.25
N GLU A 332 4.36 22.35 -15.08
CA GLU A 332 3.41 23.46 -15.10
C GLU A 332 2.10 22.92 -15.67
N TRP A 333 1.13 22.72 -14.79
CA TRP A 333 -0.23 22.37 -15.17
C TRP A 333 -1.00 23.63 -15.55
N PRO A 334 -1.90 23.55 -16.54
CA PRO A 334 -2.71 24.68 -16.99
C PRO A 334 -3.62 25.26 -15.90
#